data_AF-A0A1H5CU81-F1
#
_entry.id   AF-A0A1H5CU81-F1
#
_cell.length_a   1.000
_cell.length_b   1.000
_cell.length_c   1.000
_cell.angle_alpha   90.00
_cell.angle_beta   90.00
_cell.angle_gamma   90.00
#
_symmetry.space_group_name_H-M   'P 1'
#
loop_
_entity.id
_entity.type
_entity.pdbx_description
1 polymer ?
#
loop_
_entity_poly.entity_id
_entity_poly.type
_entity_poly.pdbx_seq_one_letter_code
_entity_poly.pdbx_strand_id
1 'polypeptide(L)'
;MFTYETTDRKEARRFRMAQFNGRPATIRSAGATVTGRVRAIVESKSGATAAWVVTIVPDEPKSAASAARLAPRLCFAAEDDF
;
A
#
# COMPACT_ATOMS: atom_id res chain seq x y z
N MET A 1 6.05 9.49 10.54
CA MET A 1 4.58 9.42 10.45
C MET A 1 4.16 10.31 9.29
N PHE A 2 3.41 9.77 8.34
CA PHE A 2 2.98 10.44 7.11
C PHE A 2 1.45 10.51 7.09
N THR A 3 0.88 11.66 6.77
CA THR A 3 -0.58 11.86 6.68
C THR A 3 -0.95 12.18 5.25
N TYR A 4 -1.91 11.46 4.71
CA TYR A 4 -2.42 11.61 3.35
C TYR A 4 -3.92 11.88 3.41
N GLU A 5 -4.39 12.89 2.71
CA GLU A 5 -5.81 13.17 2.56
C GLU A 5 -6.28 12.67 1.19
N THR A 6 -7.40 11.94 1.17
CA THR A 6 -8.07 11.52 -0.06
C THR A 6 -9.55 11.82 0.01
N THR A 7 -10.12 12.27 -1.09
CA THR A 7 -11.57 12.42 -1.28
C THR A 7 -12.17 11.22 -2.02
N ASP A 8 -11.34 10.25 -2.44
CA ASP A 8 -11.80 9.04 -3.11
C ASP A 8 -12.16 7.96 -2.08
N ARG A 9 -13.47 7.67 -2.00
CA ARG A 9 -14.02 6.61 -1.14
C ARG A 9 -13.41 5.24 -1.43
N LYS A 10 -13.04 4.94 -2.69
CA LYS A 10 -12.42 3.67 -3.08
C LYS A 10 -11.01 3.57 -2.49
N GLU A 11 -10.25 4.66 -2.52
CA GLU A 11 -8.93 4.71 -1.88
C GLU A 11 -9.06 4.54 -0.36
N ALA A 12 -9.96 5.29 0.28
CA ALA A 12 -10.22 5.17 1.72
C ALA A 12 -10.59 3.73 2.11
N ARG A 13 -11.44 3.06 1.33
CA ARG A 13 -11.80 1.65 1.56
C ARG A 13 -10.59 0.72 1.40
N ARG A 14 -9.76 0.94 0.39
CA ARG A 14 -8.54 0.15 0.16
C ARG A 14 -7.57 0.28 1.34
N PHE A 15 -7.39 1.49 1.86
CA PHE A 15 -6.57 1.72 3.06
C PHE A 15 -7.17 1.04 4.28
N ARG A 16 -8.50 1.03 4.44
CA ARG A 16 -9.16 0.41 5.59
C ARG A 16 -9.04 -1.11 5.57
N MET A 17 -9.13 -1.70 4.39
CA MET A 17 -8.82 -3.12 4.21
C MET A 17 -7.34 -3.40 4.50
N ALA A 18 -6.42 -2.54 4.06
CA ALA A 18 -4.99 -2.70 4.36
C ALA A 18 -4.69 -2.62 5.87
N GLN A 19 -5.33 -1.67 6.58
CA GLN A 19 -5.26 -1.55 8.03
C GLN A 19 -5.74 -2.82 8.73
N PHE A 20 -6.91 -3.35 8.32
CA PHE A 20 -7.50 -4.54 8.93
C PHE A 20 -6.70 -5.82 8.64
N ASN A 21 -6.20 -5.95 7.41
CA ASN A 21 -5.40 -7.09 7.00
C ASN A 21 -3.95 -7.02 7.49
N GLY A 22 -3.55 -5.92 8.16
CA GLY A 22 -2.17 -5.69 8.59
C GLY A 22 -1.16 -5.55 7.44
N ARG A 23 -1.63 -5.26 6.22
CA ARG A 23 -0.78 -5.15 5.03
C ARG A 23 -0.24 -3.72 4.86
N PRO A 24 0.99 -3.57 4.35
CA PRO A 24 1.49 -2.26 3.95
C PRO A 24 0.67 -1.74 2.76
N ALA A 25 0.36 -0.44 2.78
CA ALA A 25 -0.30 0.27 1.71
C ALA A 25 0.71 1.20 1.02
N THR A 26 0.60 1.27 -0.30
CA THR A 26 1.39 2.20 -1.12
C THR A 26 0.50 3.38 -1.49
N ILE A 27 0.95 4.58 -1.13
CA ILE A 27 0.30 5.84 -1.45
C ILE A 27 1.15 6.58 -2.46
N ARG A 28 0.48 7.22 -3.42
CA ARG A 28 1.09 8.20 -4.31
C ARG A 28 0.59 9.58 -3.91
N SER A 29 1.49 10.42 -3.42
CA SER A 29 1.17 11.80 -3.04
C SER A 29 2.15 12.73 -3.72
N ALA A 30 1.64 13.70 -4.51
CA ALA A 30 2.42 14.73 -5.19
C ALA A 30 3.67 14.21 -5.96
N GLY A 31 3.56 13.04 -6.60
CA GLY A 31 4.66 12.41 -7.36
C GLY A 31 5.60 11.53 -6.53
N ALA A 32 5.50 11.55 -5.21
CA ALA A 32 6.23 10.65 -4.31
C ALA A 32 5.39 9.40 -4.00
N THR A 33 6.04 8.23 -4.03
CA THR A 33 5.40 6.96 -3.63
C THR A 33 5.85 6.60 -2.22
N VAL A 34 4.93 6.67 -1.26
CA VAL A 34 5.17 6.32 0.15
C VAL A 34 4.54 4.96 0.43
N THR A 35 5.35 3.98 0.80
CA THR A 35 4.87 2.66 1.23
C THR A 35 4.99 2.55 2.74
N GLY A 36 3.94 2.13 3.41
CA GLY A 36 3.96 1.96 4.87
C GLY A 36 2.70 1.33 5.43
N ARG A 37 2.68 1.11 6.74
CA ARG A 37 1.51 0.53 7.42
C ARG A 37 0.50 1.62 7.73
N VAL A 38 -0.78 1.36 7.41
CA VAL A 38 -1.87 2.27 7.78
C VAL A 38 -2.10 2.16 9.29
N ARG A 39 -1.87 3.27 10.00
CA ARG A 39 -2.09 3.37 11.45
C ARG A 39 -3.53 3.76 11.76
N ALA A 40 -4.07 4.74 11.05
CA ALA A 40 -5.41 5.26 11.27
C ALA A 40 -6.02 5.81 9.99
N ILE A 41 -7.36 5.77 9.89
CA ILE A 41 -8.12 6.40 8.82
C ILE A 41 -9.29 7.12 9.48
N VAL A 42 -9.29 8.44 9.34
CA VAL A 42 -10.30 9.31 9.95
C VAL A 42 -11.07 9.97 8.82
N GLU A 43 -12.40 9.89 8.87
CA GLU A 43 -13.26 10.67 7.98
C GLU A 43 -13.32 12.12 8.49
N SER A 44 -12.80 13.04 7.69
CA SER A 44 -12.93 14.47 7.92
C SER A 44 -14.28 14.92 7.37
N LYS A 45 -15.22 15.19 8.27
CA LYS A 45 -16.53 15.79 7.96
C LYS A 45 -16.48 17.33 7.93
N SER A 46 -15.33 17.91 7.57
CA SER A 46 -15.11 19.35 7.66
C SER A 46 -15.63 20.14 6.45
N GLY A 47 -16.40 19.53 5.53
CA GLY A 47 -16.94 20.25 4.38
C GLY A 47 -17.98 19.49 3.56
N ALA A 48 -18.35 20.07 2.41
CA ALA A 48 -19.35 19.54 1.48
C ALA A 48 -18.95 18.21 0.78
N THR A 49 -17.68 17.80 0.91
CA THR A 49 -17.15 16.54 0.36
C THR A 49 -16.59 15.68 1.48
N ALA A 50 -16.87 14.37 1.42
CA ALA A 50 -16.29 13.42 2.35
C ALA A 50 -14.80 13.26 2.05
N ALA A 51 -13.95 13.74 2.94
CA ALA A 51 -12.51 13.55 2.88
C ALA A 51 -12.08 12.53 3.94
N TRP A 52 -11.07 11.72 3.64
CA TRP A 52 -10.49 10.76 4.56
C TRP A 52 -9.02 11.08 4.76
N VAL A 53 -8.64 11.30 6.02
CA VAL A 53 -7.27 11.50 6.45
C VAL A 53 -6.69 10.16 6.87
N VAL A 54 -5.75 9.66 6.08
CA VAL A 54 -5.05 8.40 6.27
C VAL A 54 -3.70 8.69 6.92
N THR A 55 -3.49 8.15 8.11
CA THR A 55 -2.20 8.18 8.80
C THR A 55 -1.44 6.90 8.52
N ILE A 56 -0.25 7.03 7.95
CA ILE A 56 0.67 5.93 7.68
C ILE A 56 1.92 6.09 8.53
N VAL A 57 2.36 4.97 9.08
CA VAL A 57 3.71 4.83 9.59
C VAL A 57 4.53 4.27 8.43
N PRO A 58 5.44 5.07 7.82
CA PRO A 58 6.37 4.51 6.87
C PRO A 58 7.14 3.41 7.61
N ASP A 59 7.08 2.20 7.07
CA ASP A 59 8.05 1.18 7.46
C ASP A 59 9.39 1.75 6.98
N GLU A 60 10.40 1.75 7.86
CA GLU A 60 11.71 2.34 7.59
C GLU A 60 12.11 2.07 6.14
N PRO A 61 12.54 3.07 5.35
CA PRO A 61 12.95 2.83 3.99
C PRO A 61 14.19 1.94 4.06
N LYS A 62 13.98 0.63 4.08
CA LYS A 62 15.01 -0.32 3.76
C LYS A 62 15.24 -0.11 2.27
N SER A 63 16.07 0.89 1.99
CA SER A 63 16.73 1.17 0.73
C SER A 63 16.82 -0.14 -0.04
N ALA A 64 15.98 -0.30 -1.06
CA ALA A 64 16.12 -1.32 -2.10
C ALA A 64 16.78 -2.63 -1.64
N ALA A 65 16.34 -3.23 -0.53
CA ALA A 65 16.80 -4.57 -0.18
C ALA A 65 15.92 -5.55 -0.94
N SER A 66 16.24 -5.65 -2.23
CA SER A 66 15.86 -6.73 -3.13
C SER A 66 14.37 -6.68 -3.49
N ALA A 67 13.93 -6.41 -4.71
CA ALA A 67 14.17 -7.27 -5.88
C ALA A 67 14.36 -8.78 -5.57
N ALA A 68 13.89 -9.27 -4.41
CA ALA A 68 13.93 -10.68 -4.06
C ALA A 68 12.70 -11.36 -4.68
N ARG A 69 12.89 -11.68 -5.96
CA ARG A 69 12.23 -12.77 -6.68
C ARG A 69 10.74 -12.58 -6.96
N LEU A 70 10.46 -11.75 -7.95
CA LEU A 70 9.63 -12.22 -9.07
C LEU A 70 10.35 -13.44 -9.68
N ALA A 71 10.19 -14.61 -9.06
CA ALA A 71 10.53 -15.85 -9.72
C ALA A 71 9.54 -15.97 -10.88
N PRO A 72 9.99 -15.97 -12.14
CA PRO A 72 9.13 -16.37 -13.23
C PRO A 72 8.71 -17.81 -12.93
N ARG A 73 7.41 -18.07 -13.03
CA ARG A 73 6.88 -19.42 -13.02
C ARG A 73 7.53 -20.18 -14.18
N LEU A 74 8.64 -20.85 -13.95
CA LEU A 74 9.10 -21.87 -14.89
C LEU A 74 8.21 -23.08 -14.67
N CYS A 75 7.33 -23.29 -15.64
CA CYS A 75 6.68 -24.56 -15.89
C CYS A 75 7.76 -25.65 -15.89
N PHE A 76 7.59 -26.69 -15.07
CA PHE A 76 8.30 -27.94 -15.28
C PHE A 76 7.75 -28.55 -16.57
N ALA A 77 8.34 -28.16 -17.69
CA ALA A 77 8.26 -28.90 -18.93
C ALA A 77 9.29 -30.03 -18.88
N ALA A 78 8.91 -31.15 -19.48
CA ALA A 78 9.63 -32.39 -19.72
C ALA A 78 11.14 -32.19 -20.04
N GLU A 79 12.04 -33.14 -19.80
CA GLU A 79 12.07 -34.42 -20.54
C GLU A 79 12.84 -35.53 -19.80
N ASP A 80 12.51 -36.73 -20.28
CA ASP A 80 13.01 -38.08 -20.02
C ASP A 80 14.45 -38.30 -20.57
N ASP A 81 15.03 -39.47 -20.25
CA ASP A 81 16.22 -40.13 -20.86
C ASP A 81 17.60 -39.99 -20.13
N PHE A 82 17.94 -41.00 -19.30
CA PHE A 82 19.01 -42.01 -19.57
C PHE A 82 19.08 -43.08 -18.46
#